data_AF-A0A846D8Q8-F1
#
_entry.id   AF-A0A846D8Q8-F1
#
_cell.length_a   1.000
_cell.length_b   1.000
_cell.length_c   1.000
_cell.angle_alpha   90.00
_cell.angle_beta   90.00
_cell.angle_gamma   90.00
#
_symmetry.space_group_name_H-M   'P 1'
#
loop_
_entity.id
_entity.type
_entity.pdbx_description
1 polymer ?
#
loop_
_entity_poly.entity_id
_entity_poly.type
_entity_poly.pdbx_seq_one_letter_code
_entity_poly.pdbx_strand_id
1 'polypeptide(L)'
;MIWINGYLNYRIKDLYRQSGRESSLDVIINDDNENPLTLLDKISETGFQPPKLSGLDAYLEEQRKENILSIWQKFELYVKEDPQKLLRNCHPKKYPDCNCQLLAKKLFLKDPPETLAQIHRELQNLGLSIPDQTLRSHCKKKCLPLLQKILEDLGYSKEEES
;
A
#
# COMPACT_ATOMS: atom_id res chain seq x y z
N MET A 1 2.83 0.16 -17.21
CA MET A 1 1.70 0.37 -16.28
C MET A 1 1.86 -0.53 -15.05
N ILE A 2 2.65 -0.06 -14.06
CA ILE A 2 3.08 -0.81 -12.84
C ILE A 2 2.66 -0.01 -11.58
N TRP A 3 1.69 0.89 -11.68
CA TRP A 3 1.61 1.99 -10.71
C TRP A 3 0.75 1.72 -9.46
N ILE A 4 -0.13 0.71 -9.49
CA ILE A 4 -0.93 0.30 -8.31
C ILE A 4 -0.10 -0.47 -7.27
N ASN A 5 1.04 -1.06 -7.65
CA ASN A 5 1.62 -2.16 -6.89
C ASN A 5 2.72 -1.76 -5.89
N GLY A 6 3.29 -0.56 -6.05
CA GLY A 6 4.36 -0.07 -5.19
C GLY A 6 3.91 1.11 -4.36
N TYR A 7 3.59 2.22 -5.02
CA TYR A 7 3.42 3.51 -4.37
C TYR A 7 2.27 3.56 -3.37
N LEU A 8 1.05 3.15 -3.76
CA LEU A 8 -0.10 3.10 -2.86
C LEU A 8 0.17 2.17 -1.66
N ASN A 9 0.76 1.00 -1.90
CA ASN A 9 1.12 0.05 -0.84
C ASN A 9 2.18 0.62 0.10
N TYR A 10 3.22 1.30 -0.43
CA TYR A 10 4.22 1.99 0.38
C TYR A 10 3.63 3.16 1.14
N ARG A 11 2.70 3.92 0.57
CA ARG A 11 2.04 5.06 1.23
C ARG A 11 1.16 4.58 2.37
N ILE A 12 0.39 3.51 2.16
CA ILE A 12 -0.39 2.86 3.22
C ILE A 12 0.54 2.32 4.30
N LYS A 13 1.60 1.58 3.95
CA LYS A 13 2.59 1.10 4.93
C LYS A 13 3.27 2.22 5.70
N ASP A 14 3.54 3.35 5.05
CA ASP A 14 4.12 4.53 5.68
C ASP A 14 3.15 5.15 6.69
N LEU A 15 1.84 5.25 6.35
CA LEU A 15 0.79 5.68 7.27
C LEU A 15 0.72 4.78 8.51
N TYR A 16 0.71 3.45 8.33
CA TYR A 16 0.73 2.49 9.44
C TYR A 16 2.05 2.48 10.23
N ARG A 17 3.16 2.90 9.62
CA ARG A 17 4.47 3.00 10.30
C ARG A 17 4.61 4.29 11.09
N GLN A 18 4.03 5.40 10.61
CA GLN A 18 3.99 6.69 11.29
C GLN A 18 3.09 6.64 12.53
N SER A 19 1.96 5.92 12.49
CA SER A 19 1.12 5.74 13.68
C SER A 19 1.80 4.97 14.83
N GLY A 20 2.95 4.33 14.59
CA GLY A 20 3.72 3.58 15.59
C GLY A 20 5.10 4.15 15.91
N ARG A 21 5.51 5.26 15.30
CA ARG A 21 6.82 5.89 15.54
C ARG A 21 6.65 7.37 15.86
N GLU A 22 6.46 7.67 17.12
CA GLU A 22 6.90 8.95 17.68
C GLU A 22 8.44 8.96 17.63
N SER A 23 9.00 9.37 16.50
CA SER A 23 10.43 9.59 16.39
C SER A 23 10.73 10.92 17.07
N SER A 24 11.02 10.87 18.37
CA SER A 24 11.51 12.05 19.12
C SER A 24 12.80 12.56 18.47
N LEU A 25 12.84 13.86 18.21
CA LEU A 25 14.01 14.57 17.65
C LEU A 25 15.13 14.76 18.68
N ASP A 26 14.90 14.32 19.92
CA ASP A 26 15.79 14.48 21.06
C ASP A 26 16.81 13.33 21.18
N VAL A 27 16.94 12.49 20.13
CA VAL A 27 17.94 11.42 20.11
C VAL A 27 19.33 12.03 19.98
N ILE A 28 20.15 11.79 21.01
CA ILE A 28 21.56 12.20 21.09
C ILE A 28 22.36 11.40 20.04
N ILE A 29 23.20 12.10 19.26
CA ILE A 29 23.92 11.51 18.11
C ILE A 29 25.43 11.49 18.29
N ASN A 30 25.94 11.95 19.44
CA ASN A 30 27.37 11.89 19.75
C ASN A 30 27.61 11.11 21.05
N ASP A 31 28.77 10.45 21.12
CA ASP A 31 29.28 9.67 22.25
C ASP A 31 30.31 10.47 23.07
N ASP A 32 30.23 11.81 23.04
CA ASP A 32 31.03 12.69 23.90
C ASP A 32 30.21 13.14 25.11
N ASN A 33 30.64 12.70 26.30
CA ASN A 33 29.95 12.94 27.58
C ASN A 33 29.97 14.40 28.06
N GLU A 34 30.69 15.31 27.39
CA GLU A 34 30.82 16.71 27.83
C GLU A 34 29.85 17.66 27.14
N ASN A 35 29.25 17.29 26.00
CA ASN A 35 28.22 18.11 25.34
C ASN A 35 27.33 17.26 24.41
N PRO A 36 26.22 16.68 24.89
CA PRO A 36 25.36 15.82 24.08
C PRO A 36 24.66 16.64 22.99
N LEU A 37 25.07 16.43 21.74
CA LEU A 37 24.47 17.08 20.58
C LEU A 37 23.26 16.28 20.08
N THR A 38 22.11 16.95 20.03
CA THR A 38 20.90 16.40 19.41
C THR A 38 20.88 16.68 17.90
N LEU A 39 20.04 15.97 17.15
CA LEU A 39 19.85 16.23 15.71
C LEU A 39 19.36 17.66 15.46
N LEU A 40 18.61 18.21 16.42
CA LEU A 40 18.01 19.52 16.38
C LEU A 40 19.05 20.65 16.45
N ASP A 41 20.10 20.48 17.24
CA ASP A 41 21.16 21.49 17.42
C ASP A 41 21.94 21.69 16.12
N LYS A 42 22.27 20.59 15.44
CA LYS A 42 23.03 20.61 14.18
C LYS A 42 22.24 21.21 13.01
N ILE A 43 20.92 21.06 13.01
CA ILE A 43 20.03 21.68 12.01
C ILE A 43 19.93 23.19 12.26
N SER A 44 19.90 23.62 13.52
CA SER A 44 19.79 25.04 13.89
C SER A 44 21.02 25.86 13.50
N GLU A 45 22.22 25.28 13.57
CA GLU A 45 23.48 25.96 13.22
C GLU A 45 23.70 26.19 11.72
N THR A 46 23.12 25.34 10.85
CA THR A 46 23.40 25.42 9.40
C THR A 46 22.59 26.49 8.68
N GLY A 47 21.72 27.24 9.39
CA GLY A 47 20.88 28.29 8.80
C GLY A 47 19.93 27.77 7.72
N PHE A 48 19.88 26.45 7.52
CA PHE A 48 18.99 25.79 6.59
C PHE A 48 17.64 25.74 7.29
N GLN A 49 16.82 26.77 7.08
CA GLN A 49 15.39 26.57 7.20
C GLN A 49 15.04 25.60 6.06
N PRO A 50 14.75 24.30 6.33
CA PRO A 50 14.06 23.52 5.30
C PRO A 50 12.82 24.33 4.93
N PRO A 51 12.46 24.44 3.64
CA PRO A 51 11.22 25.12 3.27
C PRO A 51 10.10 24.48 4.08
N LYS A 52 9.63 25.17 5.11
CA LYS A 52 8.46 24.74 5.87
C LYS A 52 7.35 24.82 4.86
N LEU A 53 6.84 23.66 4.43
CA LEU A 53 5.49 23.59 3.86
C LEU A 53 4.63 24.53 4.70
N SER A 54 4.03 25.52 4.06
CA SER A 54 3.23 26.49 4.78
C SER A 54 2.13 25.73 5.53
N GLY A 55 1.62 26.22 6.66
CA GLY A 55 0.62 25.49 7.44
C GLY A 55 -0.60 25.04 6.62
N LEU A 56 -0.89 25.73 5.52
CA LEU A 56 -1.91 25.35 4.55
C LEU A 56 -1.55 24.06 3.78
N ASP A 57 -0.30 23.93 3.33
CA ASP A 57 0.18 22.77 2.59
C ASP A 57 0.24 21.52 3.49
N ALA A 58 0.70 21.69 4.74
CA ALA A 58 0.71 20.61 5.72
C ALA A 58 -0.71 20.08 6.03
N TYR A 59 -1.69 20.98 6.16
CA TYR A 59 -3.10 20.61 6.34
C TYR A 59 -3.68 19.89 5.12
N LEU A 60 -3.35 20.35 3.90
CA LEU A 60 -3.78 19.69 2.67
C LEU A 60 -3.19 18.28 2.53
N GLU A 61 -1.93 18.08 2.92
CA GLU A 61 -1.32 16.76 2.97
C GLU A 61 -1.98 15.84 3.99
N GLU A 62 -2.31 16.35 5.18
CA GLU A 62 -3.00 15.58 6.22
C GLU A 62 -4.39 15.13 5.74
N GLN A 63 -5.18 16.04 5.18
CA GLN A 63 -6.50 15.72 4.61
C GLN A 63 -6.40 14.67 3.49
N ARG A 64 -5.38 14.77 2.62
CA ARG A 64 -5.14 13.76 1.58
C ARG A 64 -4.82 12.39 2.17
N LYS A 65 -4.01 12.33 3.23
CA LYS A 65 -3.68 11.08 3.92
C LYS A 65 -4.93 10.42 4.52
N GLU A 66 -5.78 11.19 5.19
CA GLU A 66 -7.04 10.72 5.77
C GLU A 66 -7.97 10.15 4.69
N ASN A 67 -8.09 10.85 3.55
CA ASN A 67 -8.89 10.40 2.41
C ASN A 67 -8.39 9.06 1.86
N ILE A 68 -7.08 8.93 1.62
CA ILE A 68 -6.48 7.68 1.14
C ILE A 68 -6.73 6.53 2.12
N LEU A 69 -6.60 6.77 3.43
CA LEU A 69 -6.86 5.76 4.45
C LEU A 69 -8.34 5.32 4.44
N SER A 70 -9.27 6.27 4.34
CA SER A 70 -10.71 5.99 4.24
C SER A 70 -11.05 5.15 3.01
N ILE A 71 -10.49 5.52 1.85
CA ILE A 71 -10.66 4.77 0.60
C ILE A 71 -10.10 3.36 0.75
N TRP A 72 -8.93 3.21 1.38
CA TRP A 72 -8.32 1.91 1.61
C TRP A 72 -9.18 1.01 2.50
N GLN A 73 -9.72 1.54 3.59
CA GLN A 73 -10.63 0.78 4.47
C GLN A 73 -11.87 0.29 3.73
N LYS A 74 -12.47 1.16 2.89
CA LYS A 74 -13.59 0.78 2.03
C LYS A 74 -13.18 -0.29 1.02
N PHE A 75 -12.00 -0.18 0.42
CA PHE A 75 -11.47 -1.15 -0.53
C PHE A 75 -11.22 -2.51 0.13
N GLU A 76 -10.63 -2.53 1.32
CA GLU A 76 -10.41 -3.76 2.09
C GLU A 76 -11.75 -4.44 2.41
N LEU A 77 -12.75 -3.67 2.85
CA LEU A 77 -14.09 -4.18 3.11
C LEU A 77 -14.72 -4.74 1.82
N TYR A 78 -14.65 -3.99 0.72
CA TYR A 78 -15.15 -4.42 -0.58
C TYR A 78 -14.51 -5.73 -1.03
N VAL A 79 -13.18 -5.87 -0.91
CA VAL A 79 -12.46 -7.09 -1.25
C VAL A 79 -12.87 -8.26 -0.35
N LYS A 80 -13.18 -8.02 0.93
CA LYS A 80 -13.62 -9.07 1.87
C LYS A 80 -15.04 -9.55 1.57
N GLU A 81 -15.97 -8.64 1.37
CA GLU A 81 -17.39 -8.93 1.18
C GLU A 81 -17.72 -9.34 -0.25
N ASP A 82 -17.08 -8.69 -1.24
CA ASP A 82 -17.34 -8.84 -2.68
C ASP A 82 -18.85 -8.84 -3.00
N PRO A 83 -19.57 -7.76 -2.68
CA PRO A 83 -21.04 -7.74 -2.66
C PRO A 83 -21.66 -8.04 -4.03
N GLN A 84 -21.03 -7.59 -5.12
CA GLN A 84 -21.48 -7.88 -6.49
C GLN A 84 -20.88 -9.17 -7.07
N LYS A 85 -20.08 -9.90 -6.29
CA LYS A 85 -19.34 -11.12 -6.70
C LYS A 85 -18.42 -10.89 -7.90
N LEU A 86 -18.03 -9.65 -8.19
CA LEU A 86 -17.20 -9.31 -9.34
C LEU A 86 -15.81 -9.93 -9.20
N LEU A 87 -15.25 -9.93 -7.99
CA LEU A 87 -13.91 -10.43 -7.73
C LEU A 87 -13.88 -11.97 -7.71
N ARG A 88 -14.90 -12.61 -7.11
CA ARG A 88 -15.06 -14.07 -7.09
C ARG A 88 -15.36 -14.65 -8.46
N ASN A 89 -16.17 -13.98 -9.29
CA ASN A 89 -16.51 -14.43 -10.63
C ASN A 89 -15.39 -14.15 -11.65
N CYS A 90 -14.41 -13.32 -11.32
CA CYS A 90 -13.26 -13.08 -12.17
C CYS A 90 -12.15 -14.10 -11.85
N HIS A 91 -12.11 -15.18 -12.62
CA HIS A 91 -11.12 -16.26 -12.50
C HIS A 91 -10.76 -16.83 -13.88
N PRO A 92 -9.62 -17.54 -14.02
CA PRO A 92 -9.36 -18.33 -15.21
C PRO A 92 -10.41 -19.43 -15.40
N LYS A 93 -10.80 -19.73 -16.65
CA LYS A 93 -11.89 -20.68 -16.96
C LYS A 93 -11.71 -22.07 -16.34
N LYS A 94 -10.45 -22.54 -16.26
CA LYS A 94 -10.10 -23.86 -15.70
C LYS A 94 -9.82 -23.85 -14.20
N TYR A 95 -9.74 -22.67 -13.58
CA TYR A 95 -9.24 -22.50 -12.20
C TYR A 95 -10.13 -21.52 -11.42
N PRO A 96 -11.38 -21.91 -11.08
CA PRO A 96 -12.32 -21.04 -10.36
C PRO A 96 -11.84 -20.62 -8.97
N ASP A 97 -11.05 -21.48 -8.33
CA ASP A 97 -10.48 -21.19 -7.00
C ASP A 97 -9.36 -20.14 -7.06
N CYS A 98 -8.81 -19.85 -8.25
CA CYS A 98 -7.85 -18.78 -8.48
C CYS A 98 -8.55 -17.51 -8.97
N ASN A 99 -9.46 -16.98 -8.15
CA ASN A 99 -10.21 -15.76 -8.45
C ASN A 99 -9.49 -14.49 -7.97
N CYS A 100 -9.92 -13.34 -8.49
CA CYS A 100 -9.31 -12.06 -8.14
C CYS A 100 -9.53 -11.66 -6.68
N GLN A 101 -10.55 -12.19 -5.99
CA GLN A 101 -10.73 -11.94 -4.55
C GLN A 101 -9.61 -12.58 -3.73
N LEU A 102 -9.29 -13.85 -4.01
CA LEU A 102 -8.19 -14.56 -3.37
C LEU A 102 -6.86 -13.83 -3.63
N LEU A 103 -6.61 -13.46 -4.88
CA LEU A 103 -5.39 -12.76 -5.27
C LEU A 103 -5.29 -11.40 -4.58
N ALA A 104 -6.38 -10.62 -4.52
CA ALA A 104 -6.37 -9.34 -3.84
C ALA A 104 -6.04 -9.47 -2.34
N LYS A 105 -6.67 -10.45 -1.66
CA LYS A 105 -6.40 -10.73 -0.24
C LYS A 105 -4.93 -11.04 0.02
N LYS A 106 -4.32 -11.91 -0.79
CA LYS A 106 -2.92 -12.34 -0.62
C LYS A 106 -1.91 -11.27 -1.02
N LEU A 107 -2.18 -10.53 -2.10
CA LEU A 107 -1.26 -9.53 -2.65
C LEU A 107 -1.28 -8.21 -1.90
N PHE A 108 -2.39 -7.85 -1.25
CA PHE A 108 -2.57 -6.49 -0.71
C PHE A 108 -3.03 -6.43 0.74
N LEU A 109 -3.84 -7.38 1.20
CA LEU A 109 -4.46 -7.31 2.54
C LEU A 109 -3.71 -8.16 3.58
N LYS A 110 -2.90 -9.12 3.13
CA LYS A 110 -2.06 -9.93 4.02
C LYS A 110 -0.82 -9.13 4.43
N ASP A 111 -0.43 -9.25 5.69
CA ASP A 111 0.82 -8.70 6.21
C ASP A 111 1.75 -9.85 6.67
N PRO A 112 2.93 -10.03 6.06
CA PRO A 112 3.44 -9.32 4.89
C PRO A 112 2.69 -9.71 3.60
N PRO A 113 2.59 -8.80 2.62
CA PRO A 113 2.04 -9.11 1.31
C PRO A 113 2.79 -10.26 0.62
N GLU A 114 2.05 -11.17 0.03
CA GLU A 114 2.64 -12.28 -0.73
C GLU A 114 3.01 -11.85 -2.14
N THR A 115 4.07 -12.43 -2.67
CA THR A 115 4.41 -12.32 -4.09
C THR A 115 3.60 -13.31 -4.91
N LEU A 116 3.37 -13.04 -6.19
CA LEU A 116 2.72 -13.99 -7.10
C LEU A 116 3.41 -15.36 -7.14
N ALA A 117 4.75 -15.40 -6.95
CA ALA A 117 5.49 -16.65 -6.89
C ALA A 117 5.18 -17.46 -5.63
N GLN A 118 5.01 -16.81 -4.47
CA GLN A 118 4.59 -17.47 -3.24
C GLN A 118 3.16 -18.01 -3.37
N ILE A 119 2.24 -17.21 -3.89
CA ILE A 119 0.85 -17.61 -4.13
C ILE A 119 0.79 -18.80 -5.09
N HIS A 120 1.60 -18.77 -6.16
CA HIS A 120 1.68 -19.88 -7.13
C HIS A 120 2.09 -21.20 -6.47
N ARG A 121 3.15 -21.17 -5.65
CA ARG A 121 3.64 -22.34 -4.90
C ARG A 121 2.59 -22.86 -3.92
N GLU A 122 1.91 -21.97 -3.21
CA GLU A 122 0.84 -22.37 -2.27
C GLU A 122 -0.31 -23.06 -3.00
N LEU A 123 -0.77 -22.51 -4.12
CA LEU A 123 -1.82 -23.13 -4.93
C LEU A 123 -1.40 -24.52 -5.44
N GLN A 124 -0.15 -24.69 -5.86
CA GLN A 124 0.37 -26.00 -6.25
C GLN A 124 0.36 -27.00 -5.09
N ASN A 125 0.74 -26.57 -3.89
CA ASN A 125 0.72 -27.42 -2.69
C ASN A 125 -0.70 -27.83 -2.28
N LEU A 126 -1.71 -27.01 -2.60
CA LEU A 126 -3.13 -27.32 -2.40
C LEU A 126 -3.73 -28.19 -3.53
N GLY A 127 -2.91 -28.66 -4.47
CA GLY A 127 -3.35 -29.50 -5.60
C GLY A 127 -3.85 -28.74 -6.82
N LEU A 128 -3.79 -27.39 -6.82
CA LEU A 128 -4.15 -26.57 -7.97
C LEU A 128 -2.95 -26.38 -8.91
N SER A 129 -2.89 -27.20 -9.96
CA SER A 129 -1.86 -27.10 -10.99
C SER A 129 -2.18 -26.00 -12.03
N ILE A 130 -2.17 -24.74 -11.60
CA ILE A 130 -2.25 -23.58 -12.49
C ILE A 130 -0.85 -23.24 -13.04
N PRO A 131 -0.68 -23.02 -14.36
CA PRO A 131 0.60 -22.56 -14.90
C PRO A 131 0.92 -21.13 -14.43
N ASP A 132 2.17 -20.88 -14.02
CA ASP A 132 2.63 -19.55 -13.54
C ASP A 132 2.33 -18.44 -14.55
N GLN A 133 2.57 -18.68 -15.85
CA GLN A 133 2.24 -17.74 -16.92
C GLN A 133 0.74 -17.39 -16.95
N THR A 134 -0.13 -18.36 -16.69
CA THR A 134 -1.59 -18.16 -16.65
C THR A 134 -1.96 -17.30 -15.45
N LEU A 135 -1.42 -17.61 -14.28
CA LEU A 135 -1.62 -16.82 -13.06
C LEU A 135 -1.19 -15.36 -13.26
N ARG A 136 0.05 -15.13 -13.74
CA ARG A 136 0.58 -13.79 -13.98
C ARG A 136 -0.25 -13.03 -15.01
N SER A 137 -0.61 -13.68 -16.11
CA SER A 137 -1.42 -13.08 -17.18
C SER A 137 -2.79 -12.69 -16.66
N HIS A 138 -3.45 -13.57 -15.91
CA HIS A 138 -4.76 -13.30 -15.31
C HIS A 138 -4.69 -12.15 -14.31
N CYS A 139 -3.73 -12.18 -13.39
CA CYS A 139 -3.53 -11.11 -12.41
C CYS A 139 -3.31 -9.77 -13.12
N LYS A 140 -2.41 -9.72 -14.12
CA LYS A 140 -2.04 -8.47 -14.81
C LYS A 140 -3.16 -7.92 -15.71
N LYS A 141 -3.84 -8.79 -16.46
CA LYS A 141 -4.79 -8.36 -17.51
C LYS A 141 -6.24 -8.29 -17.03
N LYS A 142 -6.58 -8.92 -15.90
CA LYS A 142 -7.95 -9.01 -15.39
C LYS A 142 -8.06 -8.47 -13.97
N CYS A 143 -7.31 -9.03 -13.03
CA CYS A 143 -7.48 -8.66 -11.62
C CYS A 143 -7.03 -7.22 -11.33
N LEU A 144 -5.82 -6.82 -11.74
CA LEU A 144 -5.34 -5.46 -11.46
C LEU A 144 -6.23 -4.37 -12.08
N PRO A 145 -6.67 -4.46 -13.36
CA PRO A 145 -7.61 -3.49 -13.91
C PRO A 145 -8.96 -3.45 -13.19
N LEU A 146 -9.47 -4.61 -12.76
CA LEU A 146 -10.73 -4.68 -12.01
C LEU A 146 -10.61 -4.01 -10.64
N LEU A 147 -9.53 -4.28 -9.91
CA LEU A 147 -9.25 -3.65 -8.62
C LEU A 147 -9.02 -2.15 -8.75
N GLN A 148 -8.36 -1.71 -9.83
CA GLN A 148 -8.21 -0.30 -10.14
C GLN A 148 -9.56 0.39 -10.29
N LYS A 149 -10.45 -0.21 -11.09
CA LYS A 149 -11.80 0.35 -11.30
C LYS A 149 -12.56 0.45 -9.99
N ILE A 150 -12.49 -0.58 -9.13
CA ILE A 150 -13.12 -0.54 -7.80
C ILE A 150 -12.54 0.59 -6.95
N LEU A 151 -11.23 0.81 -6.95
CA LEU A 151 -10.61 1.92 -6.23
C LEU A 151 -11.10 3.28 -6.75
N GLU A 152 -11.17 3.44 -8.08
CA GLU A 152 -11.70 4.64 -8.74
C GLU A 152 -13.18 4.87 -8.36
N ASP A 153 -14.00 3.82 -8.38
CA ASP A 153 -15.42 3.87 -7.97
C ASP A 153 -15.58 4.21 -6.48
N LEU A 154 -14.58 3.90 -5.64
CA LEU A 154 -14.53 4.26 -4.22
C LEU A 154 -14.02 5.68 -3.96
N GLY A 155 -13.61 6.41 -5.01
CA GLY A 155 -13.17 7.80 -4.93
C GLY A 155 -11.67 8.01 -5.03
N TYR A 156 -10.87 7.00 -5.36
CA TYR A 156 -9.44 7.19 -5.61
C TYR A 156 -9.20 7.91 -6.95
N SER A 157 -8.54 9.06 -6.93
CA SER A 157 -8.04 9.73 -8.13
C SER A 157 -6.53 9.83 -8.11
N LYS A 158 -5.89 9.56 -9.26
CA LYS A 158 -4.44 9.75 -9.45
C LYS A 158 -4.04 11.22 -9.52
N GLU A 159 -5.01 12.12 -9.69
CA GLU A 159 -4.76 13.57 -9.80
C GLU A 159 -4.44 14.19 -8.44
N GLU A 160 -4.83 13.53 -7.34
CA GLU A 160 -4.43 13.92 -5.98
C GLU A 160 -2.96 13.56 -5.68
N GLU A 161 -2.18 13.10 -6.66
CA GLU A 161 -0.82 12.61 -6.48
C GLU A 161 0.24 13.41 -7.27
N SER A 162 -0.14 14.52 -7.94
CA SER A 162 0.78 15.47 -8.59
C SER A 162 1.00 16.76 -7.79
#